data_AF-A0A1F2ZYL7-F1
#
_entry.id   AF-A0A1F2ZYL7-F1
#
_cell.length_a   1.000
_cell.length_b   1.000
_cell.length_c   1.000
_cell.angle_alpha   90.00
_cell.angle_beta   90.00
_cell.angle_gamma   90.00
#
_symmetry.space_group_name_H-M   'P 1'
#
loop_
_entity.id
_entity.type
_entity.pdbx_description
1 polymer ?
#
loop_
_entity_poly.entity_id
_entity_poly.type
_entity_poly.pdbx_seq_one_letter_code
_entity_poly.pdbx_strand_id
1 'polypeptide(L)'
;MPSVFRRHLLPVAAILLLVIGVSACKPLCLPQLNDVWVGSGYTSDHWDGVTHEPANVWIDNPKMAASLAKFIESHGVRSLVYRHDFECAPKHGTDCPDCLVCTLNRRGVISYDCQPGGDLFVKAEIGPGTSVRAMTYWRR
;
A
#
# COMPACT_ATOMS: atom_id res chain seq x y z
N MET A 1 57.88 45.16 -11.73
CA MET A 1 57.03 44.46 -10.75
C MET A 1 55.63 44.31 -11.34
N PRO A 2 55.22 43.10 -11.75
CA PRO A 2 53.86 42.66 -11.43
C PRO A 2 53.77 41.14 -11.18
N SER A 3 53.22 40.71 -10.03
CA SER A 3 52.90 39.28 -9.81
C SER A 3 51.93 39.09 -8.64
N VAL A 4 50.79 39.79 -8.63
CA VAL A 4 49.79 39.61 -7.56
C VAL A 4 48.37 39.56 -8.14
N PHE A 5 48.10 38.73 -9.15
CA PHE A 5 46.71 38.56 -9.63
C PHE A 5 46.39 37.17 -10.19
N ARG A 6 47.02 36.10 -9.67
CA ARG A 6 46.84 34.76 -10.25
C ARG A 6 46.74 33.59 -9.26
N ARG A 7 46.23 33.81 -8.03
CA ARG A 7 46.21 32.74 -7.00
C ARG A 7 44.89 32.47 -6.26
N HIS A 8 43.79 33.14 -6.58
CA HIS A 8 42.54 32.96 -5.80
C HIS A 8 41.35 32.33 -6.54
N LEU A 9 41.50 31.95 -7.81
CA LEU A 9 40.38 31.40 -8.59
C LEU A 9 40.25 29.86 -8.55
N LEU A 10 41.20 29.15 -7.95
CA LEU A 10 41.22 27.68 -7.94
C LEU A 10 40.45 26.97 -6.79
N PRO A 11 40.26 27.53 -5.58
CA PRO A 11 39.59 26.76 -4.52
C PRO A 11 38.05 26.84 -4.57
N VAL A 12 37.46 27.79 -5.29
CA VAL A 12 35.99 27.96 -5.35
C VAL A 12 35.33 26.94 -6.28
N ALA A 13 36.04 26.47 -7.31
CA ALA A 13 35.51 25.48 -8.25
C ALA A 13 35.39 24.07 -7.66
N ALA A 14 36.21 23.73 -6.66
CA ALA A 14 36.19 22.39 -6.04
C ALA A 14 34.99 22.19 -5.08
N ILE A 15 34.51 23.26 -4.44
CA ILE A 15 33.38 23.19 -3.51
C ILE A 15 32.05 23.09 -4.27
N LEU A 16 31.92 23.70 -5.45
CA LEU A 16 30.71 23.60 -6.26
C LEU A 16 30.44 22.17 -6.79
N LEU A 17 31.49 21.37 -7.04
CA LEU A 17 31.33 19.99 -7.52
C LEU A 17 30.90 19.01 -6.43
N LEU A 18 31.14 19.31 -5.16
CA LEU A 18 30.69 18.47 -4.04
C LEU A 18 29.22 18.70 -3.65
N VAL A 19 28.66 19.87 -3.95
CA VAL A 19 27.23 20.18 -3.66
C VAL A 19 26.28 19.60 -4.71
N ILE A 20 26.75 19.34 -5.94
CA ILE A 20 25.94 18.75 -7.02
C ILE A 20 25.80 17.22 -6.87
N GLY A 21 26.59 16.59 -5.99
CA GLY A 21 26.59 15.14 -5.77
C GLY A 21 25.48 14.61 -4.85
N VAL A 22 24.75 15.48 -4.12
CA VAL A 22 23.74 15.06 -3.12
C VAL A 22 22.29 15.17 -3.62
N SER A 23 22.07 15.74 -4.80
CA SER A 23 20.73 15.99 -5.36
C SER A 23 20.11 14.81 -6.12
N ALA A 24 20.76 13.64 -6.14
CA ALA A 24 20.24 12.44 -6.80
C ALA A 24 19.66 11.39 -5.83
N CYS A 25 19.49 11.70 -4.54
CA CYS A 25 18.59 10.92 -3.70
C CYS A 25 17.16 11.20 -4.16
N LYS A 26 16.67 10.42 -5.14
CA LYS A 26 15.21 10.22 -5.26
C LYS A 26 14.72 9.86 -3.86
N PRO A 27 13.64 10.48 -3.36
CA PRO A 27 13.08 10.07 -2.08
C PRO A 27 12.93 8.56 -2.13
N LEU A 28 13.52 7.87 -1.16
CA LEU A 28 13.36 6.43 -1.01
C LEU A 28 11.88 6.23 -0.75
N CYS A 29 11.12 6.01 -1.82
CA CYS A 29 9.73 5.69 -1.70
C CYS A 29 9.71 4.32 -1.06
N LEU A 30 9.25 4.30 0.19
CA LEU A 30 8.89 3.09 0.88
C LEU A 30 7.50 2.78 0.34
N PRO A 31 7.37 1.87 -0.65
CA PRO A 31 6.04 1.49 -1.09
C PRO A 31 5.27 1.05 0.15
N GLN A 32 4.00 1.46 0.28
CA GLN A 32 3.16 1.08 1.43
C GLN A 32 2.85 -0.44 1.45
N LEU A 33 3.58 -1.25 0.69
CA LEU A 33 3.51 -2.72 0.67
C LEU A 33 3.78 -3.37 2.03
N ASN A 34 4.41 -2.66 2.97
CA ASN A 34 4.50 -3.11 4.36
C ASN A 34 3.12 -3.13 5.05
N ASP A 35 2.15 -2.37 4.53
CA ASP A 35 0.74 -2.59 4.81
C ASP A 35 0.30 -3.87 4.08
N VAL A 36 0.10 -4.93 4.86
CA VAL A 36 -0.35 -6.25 4.38
C VAL A 36 -1.60 -6.13 3.52
N TRP A 37 -2.47 -5.16 3.78
CA TRP A 37 -3.70 -4.95 3.02
C TRP A 37 -3.43 -4.34 1.64
N VAL A 38 -2.45 -3.44 1.55
CA VAL A 38 -2.02 -2.90 0.26
C VAL A 38 -1.37 -4.00 -0.58
N GLY A 39 -0.41 -4.75 -0.01
CA GLY A 39 0.29 -5.83 -0.71
C GLY A 39 -0.63 -7.00 -1.15
N SER A 40 -1.65 -7.32 -0.36
CA SER A 40 -2.66 -8.33 -0.74
C SER A 40 -3.77 -7.77 -1.63
N GLY A 41 -3.90 -6.43 -1.73
CA GLY A 41 -4.86 -5.76 -2.60
C GLY A 41 -4.48 -5.76 -4.08
N TYR A 42 -3.20 -5.98 -4.38
CA TYR A 42 -2.73 -6.21 -5.74
C TYR A 42 -3.06 -7.63 -6.21
N THR A 43 -3.72 -7.73 -7.36
CA THR A 43 -3.91 -9.00 -8.07
C THR A 43 -2.60 -9.30 -8.81
N SER A 44 -1.83 -10.26 -8.31
CA SER A 44 -0.67 -10.75 -9.04
C SER A 44 -1.14 -11.66 -10.17
N ASP A 45 -1.63 -11.08 -11.27
CA ASP A 45 -1.82 -11.85 -12.49
C ASP A 45 -0.41 -12.16 -13.03
N HIS A 46 0.11 -13.30 -12.60
CA HIS A 46 1.50 -13.75 -12.75
C HIS A 46 1.95 -14.05 -14.20
N TRP A 47 1.23 -13.55 -15.20
CA TRP A 47 1.47 -13.92 -16.59
C TRP A 47 2.66 -13.17 -17.22
N ASP A 48 3.09 -12.04 -16.68
CA ASP A 48 4.17 -11.20 -17.20
C ASP A 48 5.16 -10.69 -16.14
N GLY A 49 4.96 -11.07 -14.86
CA GLY A 49 5.75 -10.54 -13.74
C GLY A 49 5.41 -9.08 -13.38
N VAL A 50 4.36 -8.50 -13.97
CA VAL A 50 3.89 -7.15 -13.69
C VAL A 50 2.74 -7.23 -12.69
N THR A 51 2.87 -6.46 -11.61
CA THR A 51 1.80 -6.33 -10.63
C THR A 51 0.80 -5.30 -11.14
N HIS A 52 -0.33 -5.75 -11.67
CA HIS A 52 -1.36 -4.85 -12.17
C HIS A 52 -2.30 -4.41 -11.05
N GLU A 53 -2.60 -3.11 -11.01
CA GLU A 53 -3.72 -2.58 -10.24
C GLU A 53 -5.02 -3.07 -10.88
N PRO A 54 -5.93 -3.70 -10.12
CA PRO A 54 -7.24 -4.08 -10.62
C PRO A 54 -8.01 -2.87 -11.17
N ALA A 55 -8.88 -3.11 -12.16
CA ALA A 55 -9.70 -2.07 -12.80
C ALA A 55 -10.64 -1.37 -11.80
N ASN A 56 -11.24 -0.25 -12.23
CA ASN A 56 -12.26 0.55 -11.52
C ASN A 56 -13.59 -0.22 -11.36
N VAL A 57 -13.53 -1.40 -10.74
CA VAL A 57 -14.62 -2.37 -10.53
C VAL A 57 -14.29 -3.23 -9.31
N TRP A 58 -15.30 -3.71 -8.60
CA TRP A 58 -15.11 -4.64 -7.49
C TRP A 58 -14.71 -6.01 -8.01
N ILE A 59 -13.55 -6.50 -7.58
CA ILE A 59 -13.01 -7.80 -7.99
C ILE A 59 -12.83 -8.68 -6.76
N ASP A 60 -13.23 -9.95 -6.87
CA ASP A 60 -12.95 -10.96 -5.84
C ASP A 60 -11.43 -11.14 -5.66
N ASN A 61 -10.97 -11.09 -4.41
CA ASN A 61 -9.56 -11.15 -4.06
C ASN A 61 -9.30 -12.30 -3.06
N PRO A 62 -8.98 -13.51 -3.55
CA PRO A 62 -8.77 -14.69 -2.71
C PRO A 62 -7.51 -14.57 -1.84
N LYS A 63 -6.48 -13.85 -2.30
CA LYS A 63 -5.26 -13.60 -1.54
C LYS A 63 -5.56 -12.75 -0.31
N MET A 64 -6.32 -11.66 -0.49
CA MET A 64 -6.83 -10.83 0.60
C MET A 64 -7.70 -11.62 1.57
N ALA A 65 -8.60 -12.46 1.06
CA ALA A 65 -9.45 -13.30 1.89
C ALA A 65 -8.62 -14.24 2.80
N ALA A 66 -7.58 -14.88 2.25
CA ALA A 66 -6.69 -15.75 3.01
C ALA A 66 -5.86 -14.98 4.06
N SER A 67 -5.36 -13.79 3.73
CA SER A 67 -4.66 -12.92 4.69
C SER A 67 -5.56 -12.51 5.85
N LEU A 68 -6.80 -12.12 5.56
CA LEU A 68 -7.79 -11.74 6.57
C LEU A 68 -8.18 -12.93 7.45
N ALA A 69 -8.44 -14.11 6.86
CA ALA A 69 -8.78 -15.31 7.61
C ALA A 69 -7.69 -15.66 8.63
N LYS A 70 -6.41 -15.73 8.21
CA LYS A 70 -5.28 -15.97 9.12
C LYS A 70 -5.15 -14.93 10.22
N PHE A 71 -5.38 -13.66 9.89
CA PHE A 71 -5.33 -12.59 10.87
C PHE A 71 -6.45 -12.74 11.92
N ILE A 72 -7.68 -13.02 11.48
CA ILE A 72 -8.83 -13.25 12.36
C ILE A 72 -8.61 -14.47 13.25
N GLU A 73 -8.06 -15.56 12.70
CA GLU A 73 -7.71 -16.76 13.49
C GLU A 73 -6.71 -16.45 14.60
N SER A 74 -5.73 -15.59 14.32
CA SER A 74 -4.64 -15.27 15.26
C SER A 74 -5.00 -14.19 16.28
N HIS A 75 -5.88 -13.26 15.91
CA HIS A 75 -6.10 -12.03 16.68
C HIS A 75 -7.57 -11.70 16.97
N GLY A 76 -8.50 -12.47 16.41
CA GLY A 76 -9.93 -12.23 16.48
C GLY A 76 -10.40 -11.07 15.59
N VAL A 77 -11.68 -11.11 15.21
CA VAL A 77 -12.27 -10.13 14.28
C VAL A 77 -12.22 -8.70 14.79
N ARG A 78 -12.33 -8.48 16.12
CA ARG A 78 -12.25 -7.15 16.73
C ARG A 78 -10.91 -6.46 16.45
N SER A 79 -9.84 -7.22 16.24
CA SER A 79 -8.51 -6.67 15.93
C SER A 79 -8.47 -5.99 14.56
N LEU A 80 -9.36 -6.33 13.63
CA LEU A 80 -9.46 -5.60 12.35
C LEU A 80 -9.86 -4.14 12.58
N VAL A 81 -10.78 -3.90 13.52
CA VAL A 81 -11.25 -2.55 13.86
C VAL A 81 -10.15 -1.76 14.59
N TYR A 82 -9.60 -2.32 15.67
CA TYR A 82 -8.70 -1.56 16.54
C TYR A 82 -7.26 -1.43 16.03
N ARG A 83 -6.80 -2.32 15.14
CA ARG A 83 -5.41 -2.30 14.63
C ARG A 83 -5.28 -1.87 13.17
N HIS A 84 -6.37 -1.99 12.41
CA HIS A 84 -6.33 -1.84 10.96
C HIS A 84 -7.48 -0.99 10.42
N ASP A 85 -8.19 -0.27 11.27
CA ASP A 85 -9.24 0.71 10.92
C ASP A 85 -10.36 0.15 10.04
N PHE A 86 -10.61 -1.17 10.11
CA PHE A 86 -11.78 -1.71 9.44
C PHE A 86 -13.05 -1.23 10.13
N GLU A 87 -14.03 -0.83 9.33
CA GLU A 87 -15.39 -0.58 9.77
C GLU A 87 -16.21 -1.85 9.55
N CYS A 88 -16.61 -2.51 10.65
CA CYS A 88 -17.35 -3.75 10.62
C CYS A 88 -18.80 -3.57 11.10
N ALA A 89 -19.75 -4.14 10.38
CA ALA A 89 -21.17 -4.16 10.73
C ALA A 89 -21.78 -5.56 10.53
N PRO A 90 -22.87 -5.91 11.23
CA PRO A 90 -23.61 -7.15 10.97
C PRO A 90 -24.03 -7.29 9.51
N LYS A 91 -23.91 -8.50 8.96
CA LYS A 91 -24.34 -8.78 7.59
C LYS A 91 -25.87 -8.84 7.51
N HIS A 92 -26.48 -7.83 6.88
CA HIS A 92 -27.92 -7.77 6.69
C HIS A 92 -28.46 -8.94 5.83
N GLY A 93 -29.64 -9.45 6.21
CA GLY A 93 -30.35 -10.47 5.44
C GLY A 93 -29.77 -11.88 5.54
N THR A 94 -29.04 -12.18 6.62
CA THR A 94 -28.45 -13.51 6.85
C THR A 94 -28.84 -14.03 8.22
N ASP A 95 -29.18 -15.33 8.33
CA ASP A 95 -29.43 -16.02 9.60
C ASP A 95 -28.12 -16.42 10.30
N CYS A 96 -27.20 -15.47 10.38
CA CYS A 96 -25.88 -15.67 10.95
C CYS A 96 -25.57 -14.48 11.87
N PRO A 97 -25.82 -14.61 13.18
CA PRO A 97 -25.67 -13.50 14.13
C PRO A 97 -24.21 -13.01 14.24
N ASP A 98 -23.26 -13.89 13.92
CA ASP A 98 -21.83 -13.60 13.96
C ASP A 98 -21.25 -13.18 12.59
N CYS A 99 -22.08 -13.11 11.54
CA CYS A 99 -21.62 -12.72 10.22
C CYS A 99 -21.45 -11.21 10.14
N LEU A 100 -20.29 -10.78 9.64
CA LEU A 100 -19.90 -9.37 9.57
C LEU A 100 -19.55 -8.99 8.13
N VAL A 101 -19.79 -7.73 7.80
CA VAL A 101 -19.20 -7.07 6.63
C VAL A 101 -18.25 -6.02 7.17
N CYS A 102 -16.97 -6.18 6.86
CA CYS A 102 -15.90 -5.26 7.23
C CYS A 102 -15.41 -4.52 5.99
N THR A 103 -15.22 -3.21 6.09
CA THR A 103 -14.72 -2.38 4.99
C THR A 103 -13.49 -1.60 5.42
N LEU A 104 -12.58 -1.37 4.47
CA LEU A 104 -11.39 -0.56 4.66
C LEU A 104 -11.23 0.39 3.48
N ASN A 105 -10.88 1.64 3.77
CA ASN A 105 -10.50 2.63 2.78
C ASN A 105 -9.07 3.12 3.06
N ARG A 106 -8.16 2.88 2.12
CA ARG A 106 -6.79 3.38 2.15
C ARG A 106 -6.63 4.37 1.00
N ARG A 107 -6.43 5.65 1.35
CA ARG A 107 -6.27 6.73 0.38
C ARG A 107 -4.82 6.99 0.03
N GLY A 108 -4.57 7.43 -1.20
CA GLY A 108 -3.24 7.87 -1.64
C GLY A 108 -2.18 6.77 -1.53
N VAL A 109 -2.56 5.53 -1.84
CA VAL A 109 -1.67 4.39 -1.90
C VAL A 109 -0.64 4.62 -3.00
N ILE A 110 0.64 4.43 -2.65
CA ILE A 110 1.76 4.53 -3.58
C ILE A 110 2.01 3.13 -4.15
N SER A 111 2.12 3.02 -5.47
CA SER A 111 2.36 1.76 -6.16
C SER A 111 3.76 1.18 -5.91
N TYR A 112 3.97 -0.07 -6.33
CA TYR A 112 5.29 -0.72 -6.29
C TYR A 112 6.37 0.12 -7.01
N ASP A 113 5.98 0.82 -8.08
CA ASP A 113 6.87 1.65 -8.90
C ASP A 113 6.97 3.11 -8.41
N CYS A 114 6.53 3.37 -7.18
CA CYS A 114 6.60 4.70 -6.57
C CYS A 114 5.84 5.79 -7.33
N GLN A 115 4.75 5.38 -7.98
CA GLN A 115 3.79 6.27 -8.61
C GLN A 115 2.53 6.40 -7.74
N PRO A 116 1.73 7.46 -7.90
CA PRO A 116 0.39 7.50 -7.32
C PRO A 116 -0.42 6.30 -7.83
N GLY A 117 -0.71 5.33 -6.94
CA GLY A 117 -1.49 4.12 -7.23
C GLY A 117 -2.99 4.31 -6.98
N GLY A 118 -3.38 5.43 -6.36
CA GLY A 118 -4.77 5.79 -6.10
C GLY A 118 -5.27 5.35 -4.72
N ASP A 119 -6.57 5.19 -4.58
CA ASP A 119 -7.25 4.75 -3.38
C ASP A 119 -7.61 3.26 -3.50
N LEU A 120 -7.31 2.49 -2.46
CA LEU A 120 -7.71 1.09 -2.28
C LEU A 120 -8.92 0.99 -1.37
N PHE A 121 -9.94 0.30 -1.85
CA PHE A 121 -11.13 -0.05 -1.09
C PHE A 121 -11.17 -1.57 -0.92
N VAL A 122 -11.35 -2.03 0.30
CA VAL A 122 -11.51 -3.45 0.64
C VAL A 122 -12.89 -3.67 1.23
N LYS A 123 -13.57 -4.73 0.78
CA LYS A 123 -14.78 -5.25 1.39
C LYS A 123 -14.54 -6.70 1.75
N ALA A 124 -14.69 -7.05 3.02
CA ALA A 124 -14.57 -8.40 3.54
C ALA A 124 -15.91 -8.85 4.13
N GLU A 125 -16.40 -9.99 3.68
CA GLU A 125 -17.55 -10.67 4.26
C GLU A 125 -17.04 -11.83 5.11
N ILE A 126 -17.30 -11.77 6.41
CA ILE A 126 -16.85 -12.74 7.41
C ILE A 126 -18.05 -13.60 7.80
N GLY A 127 -17.90 -14.91 7.64
CA GLY A 127 -18.87 -15.94 7.96
C GLY A 127 -18.47 -16.77 9.18
N PRO A 128 -19.24 -17.84 9.46
CA PRO A 128 -18.96 -18.75 10.56
C PRO A 128 -17.58 -19.39 10.42
N GLY A 129 -16.93 -19.70 11.55
CA GLY A 129 -15.69 -20.49 11.57
C GLY A 129 -14.58 -19.92 10.69
N THR A 130 -14.38 -18.60 10.74
CA THR A 130 -13.35 -17.85 9.97
C THR A 130 -13.45 -17.94 8.46
N SER A 131 -14.63 -18.29 7.92
CA SER A 131 -14.91 -18.13 6.49
C SER A 131 -14.81 -16.66 6.10
N VAL A 132 -13.97 -16.32 5.12
CA VAL A 132 -13.81 -14.95 4.63
C VAL A 132 -13.92 -14.93 3.11
N ARG A 133 -14.75 -14.03 2.60
CA ARG A 133 -14.69 -13.57 1.20
C ARG A 133 -14.21 -12.13 1.21
N ALA A 134 -13.27 -11.79 0.33
CA ALA A 134 -12.79 -10.43 0.20
C ALA A 134 -12.90 -9.96 -1.25
N MET A 135 -13.23 -8.69 -1.42
CA MET A 135 -13.22 -7.97 -2.68
C MET A 135 -12.40 -6.70 -2.53
N THR A 136 -11.73 -6.32 -3.61
CA THR A 136 -10.96 -5.08 -3.68
C THR A 136 -11.40 -4.24 -4.86
N TYR A 137 -11.30 -2.93 -4.71
CA TYR A 137 -11.58 -1.94 -5.75
C TYR A 137 -10.51 -0.85 -5.68
N TRP A 138 -9.96 -0.50 -6.83
CA TRP A 138 -8.95 0.55 -6.95
C TRP A 138 -9.50 1.73 -7.74
N ARG A 139 -9.24 2.94 -7.23
CA ARG A 139 -9.61 4.20 -7.89
C ARG A 139 -8.38 5.08 -8.00
N ARG A 140 -7.98 5.41 -9.22
CA ARG A 140 -6.97 6.46 -9.47
C ARG A 140 -7.57 7.85 -9.37
#